data_AF-A0AAP5H1Y1-F1
#
_entry.id   AF-A0AAP5H1Y1-F1
#
_cell.length_a   1.000
_cell.length_b   1.000
_cell.length_c   1.000
_cell.angle_alpha   90.00
_cell.angle_beta   90.00
_cell.angle_gamma   90.00
#
_symmetry.space_group_name_H-M   'P 1'
#
loop_
_entity.id
_entity.type
_entity.pdbx_description
1 polymer ?
#
loop_
_entity_poly.entity_id
_entity_poly.type
_entity_poly.pdbx_seq_one_letter_code
_entity_poly.pdbx_strand_id
1 'polypeptide(L)'
;MPEEVNYDSRACMQFSNEELCKYFITKFENNSSIAIRTLSQDDREIEITSSTPIQFICFDGEKQHLFISFNGDQTSIFVHNEEIMFIDENRKGMYTTSDTSGNVVYEGNLRSFSHVELLSLFRDVLLCFIGAEKVEIIEREASYDEENKQYKYYKPHTYEINVNNKNSDRQIKKFKNITISY
;
A
#
# COMPACT_ATOMS: atom_id res chain seq x y z
N MET A 1 -12.27 23.24 -6.16
CA MET A 1 -11.59 22.16 -6.90
C MET A 1 -10.30 21.91 -6.15
N PRO A 2 -9.98 20.68 -5.71
CA PRO A 2 -8.68 20.41 -5.10
C PRO A 2 -7.60 20.71 -6.15
N GLU A 3 -6.51 21.36 -5.72
CA GLU A 3 -5.36 21.67 -6.58
C GLU A 3 -4.79 20.36 -7.15
N GLU A 4 -4.57 20.31 -8.47
CA GLU A 4 -3.87 19.19 -9.09
C GLU A 4 -2.45 19.15 -8.54
N VAL A 5 -2.07 18.03 -7.91
CA VAL A 5 -0.72 17.84 -7.42
C VAL A 5 0.18 17.52 -8.63
N ASN A 6 0.96 18.52 -9.05
CA ASN A 6 1.89 18.33 -10.15
C ASN A 6 3.21 17.69 -9.66
N TYR A 7 3.34 16.39 -9.88
CA TYR A 7 4.56 15.63 -9.64
C TYR A 7 5.58 15.70 -10.80
N ASP A 8 5.27 16.40 -11.90
CA ASP A 8 6.07 16.46 -13.12
C ASP A 8 6.53 15.05 -13.58
N SER A 9 7.84 14.85 -13.74
CA SER A 9 8.49 13.57 -14.05
C SER A 9 8.88 12.76 -12.82
N ARG A 10 8.69 13.29 -11.60
CA ARG A 10 8.99 12.58 -10.36
C ARG A 10 7.92 11.53 -10.08
N ALA A 11 8.32 10.51 -9.34
CA ALA A 11 7.41 9.49 -8.86
C ALA A 11 6.55 10.05 -7.72
N CYS A 12 5.26 9.73 -7.69
CA CYS A 12 4.32 10.31 -6.73
C CYS A 12 4.42 9.74 -5.31
N MET A 13 5.16 8.65 -5.11
CA MET A 13 5.33 7.97 -3.81
C MET A 13 6.78 8.03 -3.30
N GLN A 14 7.49 9.13 -3.62
CA GLN A 14 8.83 9.38 -3.09
C GLN A 14 8.75 10.21 -1.80
N PHE A 15 8.74 9.54 -0.65
CA PHE A 15 8.61 10.16 0.67
C PHE A 15 9.96 10.38 1.34
N SER A 16 10.09 11.49 2.06
CA SER A 16 11.16 11.70 3.03
C SER A 16 10.87 11.02 4.37
N ASN A 17 11.91 10.74 5.16
CA ASN A 17 11.75 10.22 6.52
C ASN A 17 10.92 11.16 7.42
N GLU A 18 11.03 12.48 7.23
CA GLU A 18 10.24 13.47 7.96
C GLU A 18 8.73 13.33 7.63
N GLU A 19 8.39 13.17 6.35
CA GLU A 19 7.00 12.96 5.92
C GLU A 19 6.45 11.64 6.47
N LEU A 20 7.22 10.55 6.37
CA LEU A 20 6.84 9.24 6.93
C LEU A 20 6.61 9.32 8.44
N CYS A 21 7.49 9.99 9.18
CA CYS A 21 7.30 10.20 10.61
C CYS A 21 6.01 10.97 10.91
N LYS A 22 5.89 12.17 10.34
CA LYS A 22 4.83 13.13 10.68
C LYS A 22 3.45 12.73 10.21
N TYR A 23 3.34 12.15 9.02
CA TYR A 23 2.04 11.88 8.38
C TYR A 23 1.63 10.42 8.44
N PHE A 24 2.55 9.50 8.75
CA PHE A 24 2.27 8.07 8.70
C PHE A 24 2.54 7.36 10.03
N ILE A 25 3.79 7.27 10.49
CA ILE A 25 4.19 6.48 11.67
C ILE A 25 3.49 6.97 12.95
N THR A 26 3.50 8.28 13.18
CA THR A 26 2.84 8.90 14.37
C THR A 26 1.35 8.58 14.47
N LYS A 27 0.70 8.15 13.37
CA LYS A 27 -0.72 7.77 13.36
C LYS A 27 -1.01 6.41 13.98
N PHE A 28 0.03 5.65 14.33
CA PHE A 28 -0.07 4.32 14.92
C PHE A 28 0.45 4.27 16.37
N GLU A 29 1.10 5.32 16.88
CA GLU A 29 1.76 5.34 18.20
C GLU A 29 0.83 5.04 19.38
N ASN A 30 -0.45 5.36 19.27
CA ASN A 30 -1.43 5.11 20.33
C ASN A 30 -2.00 3.68 20.32
N ASN A 31 -1.59 2.82 19.38
CA ASN A 31 -2.05 1.45 19.29
C ASN A 31 -1.00 0.49 19.85
N SER A 32 -1.18 0.05 21.10
CA SER A 32 -0.26 -0.86 21.79
C SER A 32 -0.16 -2.26 21.16
N SER A 33 -1.05 -2.63 20.24
CA SER A 33 -0.96 -3.90 19.50
C SER A 33 0.01 -3.82 18.31
N ILE A 34 0.53 -2.64 17.98
CA ILE A 34 1.41 -2.41 16.83
C ILE A 34 2.84 -2.20 17.33
N ALA A 35 3.77 -2.98 16.79
CA ALA A 35 5.19 -2.82 17.05
C ALA A 35 5.86 -2.33 15.76
N ILE A 36 6.33 -1.09 15.75
CA ILE A 36 6.87 -0.45 14.56
C ILE A 36 8.39 -0.61 14.51
N ARG A 37 8.89 -1.01 13.34
CA ARG A 37 10.32 -0.99 13.00
C ARG A 37 10.52 -0.34 11.65
N THR A 38 11.58 0.45 11.51
CA THR A 38 11.93 1.14 10.27
C THR A 38 13.24 0.59 9.73
N LEU A 39 13.23 0.14 8.47
CA LEU A 39 14.37 -0.54 7.86
C LEU A 39 14.81 0.19 6.59
N SER A 40 16.12 0.15 6.34
CA SER A 40 16.75 0.62 5.10
C SER A 40 16.64 -0.41 3.97
N GLN A 41 17.13 -0.08 2.78
CA GLN A 41 17.11 -0.97 1.61
C GLN A 41 17.80 -2.32 1.86
N ASP A 42 18.86 -2.34 2.69
CA ASP A 42 19.62 -3.55 3.01
C ASP A 42 19.02 -4.33 4.20
N ASP A 43 17.74 -4.10 4.53
CA ASP A 43 17.04 -4.72 5.66
C ASP A 43 17.67 -4.43 7.04
N ARG A 44 18.48 -3.36 7.13
CA ARG A 44 19.05 -2.90 8.39
C ARG A 44 18.10 -1.95 9.07
N GLU A 45 17.83 -2.19 10.35
CA GLU A 45 17.07 -1.29 11.20
C GLU A 45 17.78 0.07 11.33
N ILE A 46 17.00 1.12 11.14
CA ILE A 46 17.45 2.51 11.19
C ILE A 46 16.50 3.33 12.06
N GLU A 47 17.04 4.33 12.74
CA GLU A 47 16.22 5.32 13.43
C GLU A 47 15.47 6.20 12.44
N ILE A 48 14.26 6.61 12.77
CA ILE A 48 13.44 7.52 11.95
C ILE A 48 14.16 8.85 11.66
N THR A 49 14.98 9.33 12.60
CA THR A 49 15.77 10.57 12.49
C THR A 49 17.06 10.40 11.69
N SER A 50 17.36 9.18 11.24
CA SER A 50 18.52 8.90 10.39
C SER A 50 18.41 9.61 9.04
N SER A 51 19.56 9.96 8.48
CA SER A 51 19.67 10.43 7.08
C SER A 51 19.54 9.29 6.06
N THR A 52 19.60 8.03 6.50
CA THR A 52 19.38 6.87 5.64
C THR A 52 17.90 6.77 5.27
N PRO A 53 17.53 6.68 3.99
CA PRO A 53 16.13 6.56 3.60
C PRO A 53 15.47 5.32 4.19
N ILE A 54 14.28 5.49 4.76
CA ILE A 54 13.40 4.38 5.13
C ILE A 54 12.87 3.77 3.84
N GLN A 55 13.02 2.46 3.72
CA GLN A 55 12.48 1.69 2.60
C GLN A 55 11.37 0.75 3.07
N PHE A 56 11.45 0.25 4.30
CA PHE A 56 10.43 -0.62 4.88
C PHE A 56 9.96 -0.11 6.24
N ILE A 57 8.67 -0.29 6.51
CA ILE A 57 8.10 -0.09 7.84
C ILE A 57 7.30 -1.35 8.21
N CYS A 58 7.75 -2.07 9.24
CA CYS A 58 7.06 -3.22 9.79
C CYS A 58 6.09 -2.78 10.88
N PHE A 59 4.94 -3.44 11.00
CA PHE A 59 3.87 -3.10 11.95
C PHE A 59 3.64 -4.20 13.00
N ASP A 60 4.32 -5.34 12.88
CA ASP A 60 4.26 -6.47 13.78
C ASP A 60 5.65 -6.87 14.35
N GLY A 61 6.56 -5.89 14.39
CA GLY A 61 7.89 -6.01 15.00
C GLY A 61 8.80 -6.98 14.25
N GLU A 62 9.37 -7.94 14.99
CA GLU A 62 10.31 -8.94 14.44
C GLU A 62 9.66 -9.99 13.53
N LYS A 63 8.33 -10.11 13.55
CA LYS A 63 7.61 -11.10 12.73
C LYS A 63 7.66 -10.75 11.26
N GLN A 64 7.60 -9.46 10.93
CA GLN A 64 7.59 -8.92 9.58
C GLN A 64 6.54 -9.57 8.67
N HIS A 65 5.39 -9.99 9.23
CA HIS A 65 4.26 -10.49 8.44
C HIS A 65 3.31 -9.38 8.02
N LEU A 66 3.46 -8.16 8.56
CA LEU A 66 2.74 -6.98 8.10
C LEU A 66 3.70 -5.81 7.96
N PHE A 67 4.04 -5.46 6.72
CA PHE A 67 4.95 -4.36 6.44
C PHE A 67 4.60 -3.64 5.15
N ILE A 68 5.12 -2.42 4.99
CA ILE A 68 5.02 -1.63 3.77
C ILE A 68 6.43 -1.34 3.24
N SER A 69 6.58 -1.40 1.92
CA SER A 69 7.81 -1.12 1.17
C SER A 69 7.61 0.09 0.26
N PHE A 70 8.57 1.02 0.22
CA PHE A 70 8.54 2.22 -0.60
C PHE A 70 9.68 2.23 -1.62
N ASN A 71 9.36 2.18 -2.92
CA ASN A 71 10.33 2.23 -4.02
C ASN A 71 10.16 3.48 -4.91
N GLY A 72 9.46 4.52 -4.42
CA GLY A 72 9.22 5.76 -5.14
C GLY A 72 8.13 5.65 -6.21
N ASP A 73 8.27 4.75 -7.18
CA ASP A 73 7.26 4.49 -8.22
C ASP A 73 6.34 3.30 -7.95
N GLN A 74 6.71 2.46 -6.99
CA GLN A 74 5.85 1.44 -6.43
C GLN A 74 5.91 1.53 -4.90
N THR A 75 4.75 1.45 -4.26
CA THR A 75 4.65 1.14 -2.83
C THR A 75 3.88 -0.17 -2.70
N SER A 76 4.34 -1.07 -1.84
CA SER A 76 3.66 -2.35 -1.60
C SER A 76 3.37 -2.55 -0.13
N ILE A 77 2.16 -3.03 0.19
CA ILE A 77 1.81 -3.54 1.52
C ILE A 77 1.85 -5.06 1.44
N PHE A 78 2.65 -5.69 2.30
CA PHE A 78 2.75 -7.13 2.41
C PHE A 78 2.02 -7.59 3.67
N VAL A 79 1.18 -8.61 3.51
CA VAL A 79 0.49 -9.29 4.61
C VAL A 79 0.62 -10.80 4.45
N HIS A 80 1.37 -11.43 5.34
CA HIS A 80 1.83 -12.81 5.21
C HIS A 80 2.57 -13.04 3.87
N ASN A 81 1.98 -13.81 2.95
CA ASN A 81 2.56 -14.09 1.64
C ASN A 81 1.88 -13.29 0.51
N GLU A 82 0.96 -12.39 0.85
CA GLU A 82 0.19 -11.60 -0.11
C GLU A 82 0.76 -10.19 -0.27
N GLU A 83 0.76 -9.68 -1.49
CA GLU A 83 1.24 -8.33 -1.83
C GLU A 83 0.10 -7.48 -2.40
N ILE A 84 -0.05 -6.26 -1.87
CA ILE A 84 -0.92 -5.22 -2.40
C ILE A 84 -0.03 -4.12 -2.99
N MET A 85 -0.06 -3.98 -4.31
CA MET A 85 0.78 -3.07 -5.07
C MET A 85 0.05 -1.76 -5.39
N PHE A 86 0.71 -0.65 -5.11
CA PHE A 86 0.36 0.69 -5.54
C PHE A 86 1.43 1.15 -6.53
N ILE A 87 1.05 1.33 -7.79
CA ILE A 87 2.00 1.60 -8.88
C ILE A 87 1.67 2.96 -9.49
N ASP A 88 2.66 3.84 -9.58
CA ASP A 88 2.55 5.15 -10.22
C ASP A 88 2.00 5.01 -11.65
N GLU A 89 1.01 5.83 -12.02
CA GLU A 89 0.38 5.79 -13.35
C GLU A 89 1.39 5.89 -14.49
N ASN A 90 2.47 6.65 -14.31
CA ASN A 90 3.52 6.82 -15.33
C ASN A 90 4.36 5.55 -15.53
N ARG A 91 4.25 4.57 -14.63
CA ARG A 91 5.05 3.35 -14.60
C ARG A 91 4.24 2.10 -14.87
N LYS A 92 2.92 2.11 -14.62
CA LYS A 92 2.02 0.98 -14.91
C LYS A 92 2.14 0.42 -16.33
N GLY A 93 2.42 1.26 -17.33
CA GLY A 93 2.65 0.81 -18.71
C GLY A 93 3.90 -0.06 -18.93
N MET A 94 4.77 -0.18 -17.93
CA MET A 94 5.97 -1.03 -17.94
C MET A 94 5.75 -2.38 -17.27
N TYR A 95 4.67 -2.56 -16.51
CA TYR A 95 4.34 -3.82 -15.83
C TYR A 95 3.67 -4.79 -16.77
N THR A 96 4.09 -6.04 -16.71
CA THR A 96 3.53 -7.16 -17.46
C THR A 96 2.59 -7.98 -16.59
N THR A 97 1.79 -8.84 -17.24
CA THR A 97 0.91 -9.78 -16.54
C THR A 97 1.68 -10.67 -15.57
N SER A 98 2.93 -11.04 -15.88
CA SER A 98 3.78 -11.79 -14.95
C SER A 98 4.21 -11.00 -13.72
N ASP A 99 4.39 -9.67 -13.84
CA ASP A 99 4.79 -8.82 -12.71
C ASP A 99 3.64 -8.61 -11.73
N THR A 100 2.39 -8.66 -12.22
CA THR A 100 1.18 -8.45 -11.41
C THR A 100 0.47 -9.74 -11.02
N SER A 101 0.89 -10.89 -11.57
CA SER A 101 0.20 -12.17 -11.38
C SER A 101 0.25 -12.61 -9.91
N GLY A 102 -0.93 -12.81 -9.31
CA GLY A 102 -1.06 -13.20 -7.91
C GLY A 102 -0.96 -12.04 -6.91
N ASN A 103 -0.74 -10.82 -7.40
CA ASN A 103 -0.68 -9.62 -6.56
C ASN A 103 -1.97 -8.80 -6.68
N VAL A 104 -2.36 -8.13 -5.60
CA VAL A 104 -3.48 -7.19 -5.61
C VAL A 104 -2.99 -5.85 -6.13
N VAL A 105 -3.38 -5.46 -7.34
CA VAL A 105 -3.01 -4.15 -7.90
C VAL A 105 -4.09 -3.11 -7.64
N TYR A 106 -3.73 -1.99 -7.00
CA TYR A 106 -4.64 -0.85 -6.83
C TYR A 106 -4.78 -0.03 -8.12
N GLU A 107 -6.02 0.19 -8.56
CA GLU A 107 -6.35 0.83 -9.83
C GLU A 107 -6.88 2.27 -9.70
N GLY A 108 -6.76 2.89 -8.52
CA GLY A 108 -7.04 4.33 -8.38
C GLY A 108 -5.91 5.20 -8.94
N ASN A 109 -6.23 6.47 -9.25
CA ASN A 109 -5.28 7.46 -9.76
C ASN A 109 -4.40 8.04 -8.64
N LEU A 110 -3.24 7.45 -8.39
CA LEU A 110 -2.31 7.83 -7.32
C LEU A 110 -1.76 9.25 -7.50
N ARG A 111 -1.44 9.66 -8.73
CA ARG A 111 -0.95 11.03 -9.03
C ARG A 111 -1.96 12.14 -8.74
N SER A 112 -3.24 11.81 -8.49
CA SER A 112 -4.23 12.81 -8.07
C SER A 112 -4.20 13.14 -6.58
N PHE A 113 -3.43 12.39 -5.79
CA PHE A 113 -3.31 12.57 -4.35
C PHE A 113 -2.00 13.27 -3.99
N SER A 114 -2.04 14.12 -2.95
CA SER A 114 -0.83 14.61 -2.27
C SER A 114 -0.13 13.50 -1.49
N HIS A 115 1.12 13.72 -1.07
CA HIS A 115 1.83 12.75 -0.20
C HIS A 115 1.05 12.44 1.08
N VAL A 116 0.39 13.43 1.69
CA VAL A 116 -0.40 13.22 2.91
C VAL A 116 -1.60 12.31 2.64
N GLU A 117 -2.26 12.48 1.50
CA GLU A 117 -3.40 11.65 1.11
C GLU A 117 -2.97 10.23 0.71
N LEU A 118 -1.82 10.08 0.03
CA LEU A 118 -1.23 8.76 -0.28
C LEU A 118 -0.87 8.00 0.99
N LEU A 119 -0.18 8.64 1.93
CA LEU A 119 0.15 8.04 3.23
C LEU A 119 -1.11 7.71 4.04
N SER A 120 -2.16 8.54 3.93
CA SER A 120 -3.46 8.24 4.54
C SER A 120 -4.14 7.04 3.90
N LEU A 121 -4.10 6.90 2.57
CA LEU A 121 -4.59 5.72 1.84
C LEU A 121 -3.87 4.45 2.31
N PHE A 122 -2.54 4.46 2.36
CA PHE A 122 -1.76 3.30 2.80
C PHE A 122 -2.08 2.92 4.24
N ARG A 123 -2.23 3.92 5.13
CA ARG A 123 -2.61 3.71 6.52
C ARG A 123 -3.97 3.03 6.59
N ASP A 124 -4.91 3.54 5.82
CA ASP A 124 -6.28 3.05 5.80
C ASP A 124 -6.38 1.61 5.31
N VAL A 125 -5.51 1.20 4.40
CA VAL A 125 -5.36 -0.20 3.95
C VAL A 125 -4.70 -1.05 5.04
N LEU A 126 -3.55 -0.61 5.58
CA LEU A 126 -2.82 -1.32 6.65
C LEU A 126 -3.69 -1.61 7.88
N LEU A 127 -4.52 -0.65 8.30
CA LEU A 127 -5.42 -0.81 9.44
C LEU A 127 -6.41 -1.98 9.27
N CYS A 128 -6.72 -2.38 8.03
CA CYS A 128 -7.56 -3.53 7.76
C CYS A 128 -6.87 -4.87 8.09
N PHE A 129 -5.54 -4.88 8.22
CA PHE A 129 -4.73 -6.09 8.40
C PHE A 129 -4.11 -6.22 9.78
N ILE A 130 -4.32 -5.25 10.68
CA ILE A 130 -3.80 -5.32 12.06
C ILE A 130 -4.41 -6.53 12.77
N GLY A 131 -3.55 -7.46 13.21
CA GLY A 131 -3.98 -8.69 13.86
C GLY A 131 -4.52 -9.77 12.90
N ALA A 132 -4.29 -9.65 11.60
CA ALA A 132 -4.66 -10.65 10.61
C ALA A 132 -3.96 -12.00 10.86
N GLU A 133 -4.74 -13.07 11.00
CA GLU A 133 -4.25 -14.44 11.11
C GLU A 133 -4.25 -15.15 9.76
N LYS A 134 -5.19 -14.78 8.88
CA LYS A 134 -5.32 -15.31 7.52
C LYS A 134 -5.87 -14.25 6.59
N VAL A 135 -5.41 -14.24 5.35
CA VAL A 135 -5.94 -13.40 4.28
C VAL A 135 -6.35 -14.31 3.12
N GLU A 136 -7.53 -14.07 2.57
CA GLU A 136 -8.04 -14.75 1.38
C GLU A 136 -8.41 -13.70 0.35
N ILE A 137 -7.85 -13.82 -0.86
CA ILE A 137 -8.09 -12.89 -1.97
C ILE A 137 -8.92 -13.59 -3.03
N ILE A 138 -10.02 -12.95 -3.42
CA ILE A 138 -10.82 -13.35 -4.58
C ILE A 138 -10.63 -12.29 -5.65
N GLU A 139 -10.01 -12.71 -6.75
CA GLU A 139 -9.73 -11.87 -7.92
C GLU A 139 -10.79 -12.10 -9.00
N ARG A 140 -11.22 -11.01 -9.65
CA ARG A 140 -12.15 -11.05 -10.79
C ARG A 140 -11.70 -10.05 -11.84
N GLU A 141 -11.63 -10.48 -13.10
CA GLU A 141 -11.32 -9.59 -14.23
C GLU A 141 -12.30 -8.41 -14.23
N ALA A 142 -11.78 -7.18 -14.25
CA ALA A 142 -12.62 -6.00 -14.32
C ALA A 142 -13.17 -5.86 -15.74
N SER A 143 -14.44 -5.45 -15.87
CA SER A 143 -15.00 -5.12 -17.18
C SER A 143 -14.21 -3.97 -17.80
N TYR A 144 -13.84 -4.12 -19.07
CA TYR A 144 -13.19 -3.05 -19.83
C TYR A 144 -14.12 -1.83 -19.89
N ASP A 145 -13.65 -0.69 -19.40
CA ASP A 145 -14.30 0.62 -19.52
C ASP A 145 -13.21 1.68 -19.69
N GLU A 146 -13.53 2.85 -20.26
CA GLU A 146 -12.57 3.95 -20.45
C GLU A 146 -11.92 4.44 -19.14
N GLU A 147 -12.58 4.20 -17.99
CA GLU A 147 -12.03 4.44 -16.65
C GLU A 147 -10.97 3.40 -16.24
N ASN A 148 -11.06 2.17 -16.74
CA ASN A 148 -10.10 1.10 -16.55
C ASN A 148 -9.05 1.18 -17.66
N LYS A 149 -8.07 2.08 -17.50
CA LYS A 149 -6.94 2.23 -18.42
C LYS A 149 -6.37 0.84 -18.73
N GLN A 150 -6.58 0.34 -19.94
CA GLN A 150 -5.93 -0.88 -20.36
C GLN A 150 -4.45 -0.58 -20.51
N TYR A 151 -3.67 -1.02 -19.54
CA TYR A 151 -2.23 -1.01 -19.65
C TYR A 151 -1.82 -2.04 -20.70
N LYS A 152 -0.77 -1.71 -21.46
CA LYS A 152 -0.41 -2.46 -22.66
C LYS A 152 -0.12 -3.94 -22.39
N TYR A 153 0.22 -4.32 -21.15
CA TYR A 153 0.73 -5.64 -20.82
C TYR A 153 0.08 -6.33 -19.61
N TYR A 154 -0.93 -5.73 -18.95
CA TYR A 154 -1.72 -6.42 -17.92
C TYR A 154 -3.18 -5.90 -17.86
N LYS A 155 -4.10 -6.76 -17.42
CA LYS A 155 -5.53 -6.41 -17.28
C LYS A 155 -5.84 -5.98 -15.84
N PRO A 156 -6.67 -4.95 -15.64
CA PRO A 156 -7.14 -4.58 -14.32
C PRO A 156 -8.12 -5.64 -13.78
N HIS A 157 -8.10 -5.82 -12.46
CA HIS A 157 -8.98 -6.73 -11.73
C HIS A 157 -9.67 -5.99 -10.59
N THR A 158 -10.80 -6.54 -10.15
CA THR A 158 -11.43 -6.21 -8.88
C THR A 158 -11.09 -7.29 -7.86
N TYR A 159 -10.89 -6.88 -6.61
CA TYR A 159 -10.43 -7.75 -5.54
C TYR A 159 -11.38 -7.68 -4.34
N GLU A 160 -11.80 -8.85 -3.86
CA GLU A 160 -12.44 -9.00 -2.56
C GLU A 160 -11.44 -9.68 -1.63
N ILE A 161 -11.01 -8.95 -0.59
CA ILE A 161 -10.05 -9.43 0.40
C ILE A 161 -10.80 -9.74 1.69
N ASN A 162 -10.73 -10.99 2.15
CA ASN A 162 -11.29 -11.44 3.41
C ASN A 162 -10.15 -11.64 4.41
N VAL A 163 -10.13 -10.80 5.43
CA VAL A 163 -9.18 -10.88 6.54
C VAL A 163 -9.86 -11.60 7.69
N ASN A 164 -9.23 -12.68 8.14
CA ASN A 164 -9.62 -13.34 9.38
C ASN A 164 -8.72 -12.84 10.51
N ASN A 165 -9.33 -12.32 11.57
CA ASN A 165 -8.66 -11.87 12.77
C ASN A 165 -9.54 -12.19 13.98
N LYS A 166 -9.05 -11.92 15.20
CA LYS A 166 -9.79 -12.20 16.44
C LYS A 166 -10.88 -11.18 16.76
N ASN A 167 -11.11 -10.17 15.91
CA ASN A 167 -12.13 -9.16 16.18
C ASN A 167 -13.51 -9.74 15.89
N SER A 168 -14.43 -9.56 16.83
CA SER A 168 -15.80 -10.08 16.73
C SER A 168 -16.70 -9.25 15.80
N ASP A 169 -16.35 -7.98 15.57
CA ASP A 169 -17.13 -7.06 14.73
C ASP A 169 -16.49 -6.88 13.37
N ARG A 170 -17.04 -7.59 12.36
CA ARG A 170 -16.57 -7.51 10.98
C ARG A 170 -16.92 -6.16 10.35
N GLN A 171 -15.93 -5.47 9.81
CA GLN A 171 -16.03 -4.23 9.07
C GLN A 171 -15.79 -4.46 7.58
N ILE A 172 -16.31 -3.56 6.76
CA ILE A 172 -16.07 -3.55 5.32
C ILE A 172 -15.55 -2.18 4.94
N LYS A 173 -14.39 -2.14 4.30
CA LYS A 173 -13.82 -0.92 3.73
C LYS A 173 -13.64 -1.07 2.23
N LYS A 174 -14.14 -0.10 1.49
CA LYS A 174 -14.08 -0.06 0.03
C LYS A 174 -13.07 1.00 -0.39
N PHE A 175 -12.13 0.56 -1.22
CA PHE A 175 -11.25 1.41 -2.01
C PHE A 175 -11.73 1.32 -3.47
N LYS A 176 -10.94 1.80 -4.44
CA LYS A 176 -11.35 1.85 -5.86
C LYS A 176 -11.78 0.49 -6.41
N ASN A 177 -10.84 -0.41 -6.64
CA ASN A 177 -11.09 -1.77 -7.15
C ASN A 177 -10.90 -2.85 -6.08
N ILE A 178 -10.68 -2.46 -4.82
CA ILE A 178 -10.41 -3.37 -3.70
C ILE A 178 -11.48 -3.17 -2.63
N THR A 179 -12.13 -4.27 -2.23
CA THR A 179 -13.01 -4.32 -1.05
C THR A 179 -12.39 -5.23 -0.01
N ILE A 180 -12.17 -4.72 1.20
CA ILE A 180 -11.57 -5.48 2.30
C ILE A 180 -12.64 -5.68 3.39
N SER A 181 -12.88 -6.94 3.74
CA SER A 181 -13.70 -7.33 4.89
C SER A 181 -12.78 -7.84 5.99
N TYR A 182 -12.77 -7.20 7.17
CA TYR A 182 -11.82 -7.46 8.26
C TYR A 182 -12.45 -7.30 9.64
#